data_AF-A0A7Y8IAG6-F1
#
_entry.id   AF-A0A7Y8IAG6-F1
#
_cell.length_a   1.000
_cell.length_b   1.000
_cell.length_c   1.000
_cell.angle_alpha   90.00
_cell.angle_beta   90.00
_cell.angle_gamma   90.00
#
_symmetry.space_group_name_H-M   'P 1'
#
loop_
_entity.id
_entity.type
_entity.pdbx_description
1 polymer ?
#
loop_
_entity_poly.entity_id
_entity_poly.type
_entity_poly.pdbx_seq_one_letter_code
_entity_poly.pdbx_strand_id
1 'polypeptide(L)'
;MRELFILVDNEIRSAGFKNKIKAGIVLTGGGSLLKGCTELAEDVFGLPTRIGVPQEMGSKLPTEIESPEFATVMGLLCGVPGSRTKSYQHILKPKEDKRKNKVSVFFKRVQQFFDEI
;
A
#
# COMPACT_ATOMS: atom_id res chain seq x y z
N MET A 1 9.16 -2.48 24.89
CA MET A 1 8.14 -2.15 23.87
C MET A 1 6.89 -1.52 24.47
N ARG A 2 6.30 -2.08 25.53
CA ARG A 2 5.15 -1.46 26.23
C ARG A 2 5.39 0.01 26.59
N GLU A 3 6.53 0.32 27.21
CA GLU A 3 6.91 1.70 27.57
C GLU A 3 6.93 2.63 26.35
N LEU A 4 7.48 2.17 25.22
CA LEU A 4 7.49 2.94 23.97
C LEU A 4 6.07 3.24 23.48
N PHE A 5 5.17 2.25 23.50
CA PHE A 5 3.78 2.48 23.12
C PHE A 5 3.05 3.41 24.10
N ILE A 6 3.34 3.35 25.40
CA ILE A 6 2.78 4.28 26.39
C ILE A 6 3.25 5.71 26.10
N LEU A 7 4.54 5.90 25.78
CA LEU A 7 5.07 7.21 25.40
C LEU A 7 4.38 7.75 24.14
N VAL A 8 4.19 6.91 23.12
CA VAL A 8 3.47 7.29 21.90
C VAL A 8 1.99 7.58 22.20
N ASP A 9 1.33 6.80 23.07
CA ASP A 9 -0.07 7.02 23.45
C ASP A 9 -0.27 8.35 24.16
N ASN A 10 0.65 8.69 25.07
CA ASN A 10 0.67 9.97 25.76
C ASN A 10 0.82 11.13 24.78
N GLU A 11 1.68 11.00 23.77
CA GLU A 11 1.84 12.01 22.73
C GLU A 11 0.57 12.17 21.88
N ILE A 12 -0.06 11.06 21.47
CA ILE A 12 -1.32 11.08 20.71
C ILE A 12 -2.44 11.77 21.51
N ARG A 13 -2.50 11.54 22.83
CA ARG A 13 -3.44 12.21 23.73
C ARG A 13 -3.14 13.69 23.88
N SER A 14 -1.88 14.04 24.12
CA SER A 14 -1.41 15.43 24.27
C SER A 14 -1.71 16.26 23.02
N ALA A 15 -1.49 15.68 21.83
CA ALA A 15 -1.81 16.30 20.56
C ALA A 15 -3.32 16.35 20.23
N GLY A 16 -4.19 15.78 21.08
CA GLY A 16 -5.64 15.82 20.92
C GLY A 16 -6.18 14.97 19.76
N PHE A 17 -5.41 13.97 19.31
CA PHE A 17 -5.79 13.09 18.19
C PHE A 17 -6.42 11.77 18.64
N LYS A 18 -6.33 11.40 19.92
CA LYS A 18 -6.80 10.10 20.43
C LYS A 18 -8.19 9.70 19.94
N ASN A 19 -9.16 10.62 20.00
CA ASN A 19 -10.54 10.38 19.59
C ASN A 19 -10.81 10.68 18.10
N LYS A 20 -9.79 11.09 17.34
CA LYS A 20 -9.88 11.45 15.92
C LYS A 20 -9.35 10.35 14.98
N ILE A 21 -8.55 9.41 15.50
CA ILE A 21 -7.92 8.34 14.71
C ILE A 21 -8.90 7.17 14.55
N LYS A 22 -9.91 7.34 13.68
CA LYS A 22 -10.96 6.32 13.44
C LYS A 22 -10.43 5.04 12.80
N ALA A 23 -9.35 5.15 12.02
CA ALA A 23 -8.76 4.03 11.29
C ALA A 23 -7.76 3.19 12.12
N GLY A 24 -7.58 3.53 13.40
CA GLY A 24 -6.65 2.85 14.30
C GLY A 24 -5.17 3.12 13.98
N ILE A 25 -4.31 2.23 14.46
CA ILE A 25 -2.85 2.33 14.35
C ILE A 25 -2.34 1.36 13.27
N VAL A 26 -1.31 1.79 12.54
CA VAL A 26 -0.58 0.95 11.59
C VAL A 26 0.87 0.88 12.03
N LEU A 27 1.35 -0.32 12.32
CA LEU A 27 2.75 -0.58 12.65
C LEU A 27 3.52 -0.98 11.38
N THR A 28 4.69 -0.38 11.19
CA THR A 28 5.60 -0.67 10.07
C THR A 28 7.03 -0.83 10.57
N GLY A 29 7.98 -1.14 9.68
CA GLY A 29 9.37 -1.38 10.01
C GLY A 29 9.62 -2.80 10.55
N GLY A 30 10.89 -3.20 10.66
CA GLY A 30 11.23 -4.55 11.14
C GLY A 30 10.78 -4.84 12.58
N GLY A 31 10.67 -3.80 13.42
CA GLY A 31 10.21 -3.94 14.81
C GLY A 31 8.76 -4.40 14.94
N SER A 32 7.92 -4.19 13.91
CA SER A 32 6.53 -4.67 13.92
C SER A 32 6.40 -6.19 13.73
N LEU A 33 7.47 -6.87 13.28
CA LEU A 33 7.49 -8.32 13.08
C LEU A 33 7.72 -9.11 14.38
N LEU A 34 8.00 -8.42 15.49
CA LEU A 34 8.11 -9.08 16.79
C LEU A 34 6.77 -9.71 17.18
N LYS A 35 6.82 -10.99 17.59
CA LYS A 35 5.63 -11.75 17.99
C LYS A 35 4.89 -11.04 19.13
N GLY A 36 3.58 -10.87 18.99
CA GLY A 36 2.76 -10.20 20.01
C GLY A 36 2.78 -8.67 19.94
N CYS A 37 3.49 -8.07 18.97
CA CYS A 37 3.65 -6.61 18.87
C CYS A 37 2.32 -5.91 18.59
N THR A 38 1.52 -6.46 17.68
CA THR A 38 0.20 -5.91 17.32
C THR A 38 -0.75 -5.99 18.51
N GLU A 39 -0.82 -7.13 19.19
CA GLU A 39 -1.69 -7.37 20.35
C GLU A 39 -1.31 -6.46 21.52
N LEU A 40 -0.01 -6.30 21.79
CA LEU A 40 0.49 -5.36 22.79
C LEU A 40 0.14 -3.91 22.43
N ALA A 41 0.21 -3.55 21.15
CA ALA A 41 -0.18 -2.22 20.70
C ALA A 41 -1.69 -1.99 20.88
N GLU A 42 -2.54 -2.96 20.54
CA GLU A 42 -3.98 -2.88 20.79
C GLU A 42 -4.30 -2.73 22.27
N ASP A 43 -3.62 -3.47 23.15
CA ASP A 43 -3.75 -3.38 24.61
C ASP A 43 -3.37 -1.98 25.13
N VAL A 44 -2.25 -1.43 24.68
CA VAL A 44 -1.76 -0.12 25.14
C VAL A 44 -2.57 1.04 24.55
N PHE A 45 -2.82 1.02 23.24
CA PHE A 45 -3.52 2.09 22.55
C PHE A 45 -5.04 1.98 22.70
N GLY A 46 -5.63 0.83 23.03
CA GLY A 46 -7.09 0.66 23.02
C GLY A 46 -7.72 1.03 21.67
N LEU A 47 -6.97 0.85 20.58
CA LEU A 47 -7.37 1.14 19.21
C LEU A 47 -7.03 -0.07 18.33
N PRO A 48 -7.83 -0.37 17.28
CA PRO A 48 -7.49 -1.41 16.33
C PRO A 48 -6.09 -1.18 15.76
N THR A 49 -5.24 -2.20 15.78
CA THR A 49 -3.86 -2.09 15.30
C THR A 49 -3.58 -3.18 14.29
N ARG A 50 -2.82 -2.85 13.24
CA ARG A 50 -2.43 -3.80 12.20
C ARG A 50 -1.01 -3.56 11.71
N ILE A 51 -0.42 -4.57 11.11
CA ILE A 51 0.85 -4.43 10.38
C ILE A 51 0.56 -3.84 9.00
N GLY A 52 1.30 -2.77 8.66
CA GLY A 52 1.29 -2.16 7.34
C GLY A 52 2.40 -2.72 6.47
N VAL A 53 2.03 -3.29 5.33
CA VAL A 53 2.97 -3.78 4.30
C VAL A 53 2.91 -2.82 3.11
N PRO A 54 4.05 -2.40 2.53
CA PRO A 54 4.02 -1.60 1.32
C PRO A 54 3.36 -2.37 0.18
N GLN A 55 2.49 -1.71 -0.60
CA GLN A 55 1.83 -2.35 -1.73
C GLN A 55 2.77 -2.53 -2.92
N GLU A 56 2.54 -3.58 -3.70
CA GLU A 56 3.32 -3.92 -4.90
C GLU A 56 3.45 -2.72 -5.86
N MET A 57 4.70 -2.30 -6.09
CA MET A 57 5.05 -1.26 -7.04
C MET A 57 5.40 -1.86 -8.41
N GLY A 58 4.38 -2.45 -9.04
CA GLY A 58 4.47 -3.04 -10.38
C GLY A 58 5.14 -4.42 -10.41
N SER A 59 4.95 -5.11 -11.53
CA SER A 59 5.23 -6.55 -11.69
C SER A 59 6.72 -6.95 -11.78
N LYS A 60 7.64 -6.11 -11.31
CA LYS A 60 9.10 -6.29 -11.51
C LYS A 60 9.92 -6.23 -10.23
N LEU A 61 9.28 -6.06 -9.08
CA LEU A 61 9.98 -6.08 -7.81
C LEU A 61 9.97 -7.50 -7.23
N PRO A 62 11.03 -7.90 -6.50
CA PRO A 62 11.06 -9.18 -5.80
C PRO A 62 9.95 -9.25 -4.75
N THR A 63 9.39 -10.42 -4.46
CA THR A 63 8.34 -10.58 -3.45
C THR A 63 8.82 -10.29 -2.02
N GLU A 64 10.13 -10.39 -1.79
CA GLU A 64 10.77 -10.15 -0.49
C GLU A 64 10.58 -8.71 0.02
N ILE A 65 10.31 -7.76 -0.88
CA ILE A 65 10.05 -6.37 -0.49
C ILE A 65 8.64 -6.14 0.06
N GLU A 66 7.76 -7.16 0.01
CA GLU A 66 6.42 -7.15 0.63
C GLU A 66 6.51 -7.44 2.13
N SER A 67 7.37 -6.68 2.82
CA SER A 67 7.53 -6.73 4.27
C SER A 67 7.44 -5.32 4.87
N PRO A 68 6.88 -5.16 6.09
CA PRO A 68 6.84 -3.87 6.78
C PRO A 68 8.21 -3.19 6.91
N GLU A 69 9.31 -3.94 6.92
CA GLU A 69 10.68 -3.40 6.97
C GLU A 69 11.04 -2.51 5.77
N PHE A 70 10.39 -2.71 4.62
CA PHE A 70 10.63 -1.93 3.39
C PHE A 70 9.67 -0.74 3.23
N ALA A 71 8.75 -0.51 4.17
CA ALA A 71 7.74 0.54 4.06
C ALA A 71 8.33 1.95 3.82
N THR A 72 9.44 2.27 4.50
CA THR A 72 10.10 3.57 4.36
C THR A 72 10.67 3.77 2.96
N VAL A 73 11.42 2.78 2.44
CA VAL A 73 12.05 2.87 1.12
C VAL A 73 10.99 2.96 0.03
N MET A 74 9.90 2.20 0.15
CA MET A 74 8.79 2.27 -0.79
C MET A 74 8.07 3.61 -0.76
N GLY A 75 7.86 4.19 0.42
CA GLY A 75 7.29 5.53 0.56
C GLY A 75 8.14 6.60 -0.13
N LEU A 76 9.47 6.51 -0.01
CA LEU A 76 10.39 7.42 -0.70
C LEU A 76 10.32 7.27 -2.23
N LEU A 77 10.23 6.04 -2.73
CA LEU A 77 10.14 5.76 -4.16
C LEU A 77 8.78 6.16 -4.77
N CYS A 78 7.68 5.96 -4.04
CA CYS A 78 6.36 6.47 -4.41
C CYS A 78 6.33 8.01 -4.48
N GLY A 79 7.07 8.67 -3.60
CA GLY A 79 7.00 10.11 -3.40
C GLY A 79 5.70 10.55 -2.72
N VAL A 80 5.56 11.86 -2.52
CA VAL A 80 4.40 12.43 -1.82
C VAL A 80 3.18 12.46 -2.74
N PRO A 81 2.06 11.82 -2.38
CA PRO A 81 0.82 11.88 -3.16
C PRO A 81 0.39 13.33 -3.42
N GLY A 82 0.10 13.67 -4.68
CA GLY A 82 -0.28 15.03 -5.08
C GLY A 82 0.88 15.98 -5.40
N SER A 83 2.13 15.57 -5.17
CA SER A 83 3.29 16.34 -5.67
C SER A 83 3.36 16.31 -7.20
N ARG A 84 3.72 17.44 -7.82
CA ARG A 84 3.86 17.59 -9.28
C ARG A 84 5.02 16.79 -9.89
N THR A 85 5.88 16.21 -9.05
CA THR A 85 6.99 15.33 -9.44
C THR A 85 6.45 13.98 -9.91
N LYS A 86 6.00 13.90 -11.17
CA LYS A 86 5.52 12.67 -11.83
C LYS A 86 6.65 11.72 -12.28
N SER A 87 7.82 11.77 -11.67
CA SER A 87 9.02 11.08 -12.19
C SER A 87 8.93 9.55 -12.10
N TYR A 88 8.19 9.00 -11.13
CA TYR A 88 8.09 7.53 -10.92
C TYR A 88 6.76 6.91 -11.38
N GLN A 89 5.73 7.72 -11.66
CA GLN A 89 4.44 7.22 -12.14
C GLN A 89 4.54 6.46 -13.48
N HIS A 90 5.60 6.67 -14.25
CA HIS A 90 5.84 5.94 -15.50
C HIS A 90 6.47 4.55 -15.30
N ILE A 91 7.09 4.30 -14.14
CA ILE A 91 7.69 3.00 -13.77
C ILE A 91 6.63 2.07 -13.16
N LEU A 92 5.64 2.65 -12.46
CA LEU A 92 4.59 1.91 -11.75
C LEU A 92 3.33 1.59 -12.57
N LYS A 93 3.20 2.12 -13.80
CA LYS A 93 2.07 1.74 -14.64
C LYS A 93 2.22 0.27 -15.05
N PRO A 94 1.27 -0.61 -14.68
CA PRO A 94 1.24 -1.94 -15.25
C PRO A 94 1.07 -1.77 -16.77
N LYS A 95 1.92 -2.43 -17.54
CA LYS A 95 1.81 -2.41 -19.00
C LYS A 95 0.55 -3.20 -19.35
N GLU A 96 -0.55 -2.50 -19.65
CA GLU A 96 -1.74 -3.15 -20.20
C GLU A 96 -1.35 -4.01 -21.40
N ASP A 97 -1.72 -5.28 -21.33
CA ASP A 97 -1.38 -6.28 -22.31
C ASP A 97 -2.17 -6.03 -23.60
N LYS A 98 -1.61 -5.19 -24.50
CA LYS A 98 -2.24 -4.70 -25.75
C LYS A 98 -2.68 -5.80 -26.73
N ARG A 99 -2.38 -7.07 -26.44
CA ARG A 99 -2.68 -8.21 -27.31
C ARG A 99 -4.19 -8.54 -27.38
N LYS A 100 -4.96 -8.32 -26.31
CA LYS A 100 -6.41 -8.62 -26.29
C LYS A 100 -7.23 -7.66 -27.18
N ASN A 101 -6.86 -6.38 -27.25
CA ASN A 101 -7.59 -5.40 -28.07
C ASN A 101 -7.43 -5.64 -29.58
N LYS A 102 -6.25 -6.08 -30.06
CA LYS A 102 -6.07 -6.35 -31.51
C LYS A 102 -6.91 -7.52 -32.01
N VAL A 103 -7.02 -8.58 -31.20
CA VAL A 103 -7.80 -9.78 -31.56
C VAL A 103 -9.29 -9.47 -31.54
N SER A 104 -9.79 -8.75 -30.52
CA SER A 104 -11.19 -8.31 -30.47
C SER A 104 -11.58 -7.43 -31.66
N VAL A 105 -10.72 -6.51 -32.07
CA VAL A 105 -10.96 -5.64 -33.24
C VAL A 105 -10.97 -6.42 -34.55
N PHE A 106 -10.16 -7.47 -34.67
CA PHE A 106 -10.16 -8.35 -35.85
C PHE A 106 -11.45 -9.19 -35.94
N PHE A 107 -11.88 -9.82 -34.83
CA PHE A 107 -13.13 -10.61 -34.82
C PHE A 107 -14.36 -9.76 -35.15
N LYS A 108 -14.44 -8.51 -34.68
CA LYS A 108 -15.53 -7.60 -35.03
C LYS A 108 -15.60 -7.31 -36.52
N ARG A 109 -14.46 -7.15 -37.19
CA ARG A 109 -14.40 -6.88 -38.64
C ARG A 109 -14.80 -8.10 -39.47
N VAL A 110 -14.41 -9.31 -39.04
CA VAL A 110 -14.80 -10.55 -39.71
C VAL A 110 -16.31 -10.78 -39.57
N GLN A 111 -16.86 -10.56 -38.39
CA GLN A 111 -18.30 -10.69 -38.15
C GLN A 111 -19.11 -9.71 -39.00
N GLN A 112 -18.67 -8.44 -39.07
CA GLN A 112 -19.29 -7.43 -39.90
C GLN A 112 -19.24 -7.76 -41.41
N PHE A 113 -18.18 -8.44 -41.88
CA PHE A 113 -18.07 -8.87 -43.28
C PHE A 113 -19.01 -10.04 -43.63
N PHE A 114 -19.28 -10.96 -42.69
CA PHE A 114 -20.22 -12.07 -42.91
C PHE A 114 -21.68 -11.67 -42.73
N ASP A 115 -21.96 -10.62 -41.96
CA ASP A 115 -23.32 -10.08 -41.80
C ASP A 115 -23.77 -9.22 -43.02
N GLU A 116 -22.84 -8.84 -43.90
CA GLU A 116 -23.08 -7.99 -45.08
C GLU A 116 -23.14 -8.78 -46.41
N ILE A 117 -22.96 -10.11 -46.36
CA ILE A 117 -23.11 -11.08 -47.46
C ILE A 117 -24.42 -11.86 -47.26
#